data_AF-A0A3M6D1S3-F1
#
_entry.id   AF-A0A3M6D1S3-F1
#
_cell.length_a   1.000
_cell.length_b   1.000
_cell.length_c   1.000
_cell.angle_alpha   90.00
_cell.angle_beta   90.00
_cell.angle_gamma   90.00
#
_symmetry.space_group_name_H-M   'P 1'
#
loop_
_entity.id
_entity.type
_entity.pdbx_description
1 polymer ?
#
loop_
_entity_poly.entity_id
_entity_poly.type
_entity_poly.pdbx_seq_one_letter_code
_entity_poly.pdbx_strand_id
1 'polypeptide(L)' 'MKDSLALLATAIAMAFLAWLFWSSLGQDASAVLGTLTLVTLAIDNFRLRRQVKALQAGKAGRA' A
#
# COMPACT_ATOMS: atom_id res chain seq x y z
N MET A 1 -36.74 5.48 -0.49
CA MET A 1 -36.46 4.11 -0.02
C MET A 1 -35.39 3.36 -0.84
N LYS A 2 -35.07 3.77 -2.09
CA LYS A 2 -33.98 3.17 -2.89
C LYS A 2 -32.59 3.46 -2.33
N ASP A 3 -32.39 4.65 -1.80
CA ASP A 3 -31.09 5.06 -1.21
C ASP A 3 -30.79 4.25 0.07
N SER A 4 -31.81 3.99 0.89
CA SER A 4 -31.68 3.11 2.06
C SER A 4 -31.29 1.68 1.69
N LEU A 5 -31.80 1.17 0.57
CA LEU A 5 -31.44 -0.17 0.07
C LEU A 5 -30.00 -0.21 -0.47
N ALA A 6 -29.58 0.84 -1.18
CA ALA A 6 -28.20 0.98 -1.65
C ALA A 6 -27.22 1.08 -0.47
N LEU A 7 -27.58 1.83 0.58
CA LEU A 7 -26.80 1.91 1.81
C LEU A 7 -26.73 0.55 2.52
N LEU A 8 -27.84 -0.19 2.60
CA LEU A 8 -27.87 -1.52 3.19
C LEU A 8 -26.99 -2.52 2.42
N ALA A 9 -27.10 -2.53 1.09
CA ALA A 9 -26.27 -3.37 0.24
C ALA A 9 -24.77 -3.05 0.41
N THR A 10 -24.44 -1.77 0.49
CA THR A 10 -23.06 -1.30 0.73
C THR A 10 -22.57 -1.73 2.10
N ALA A 11 -23.39 -1.61 3.15
CA ALA A 11 -23.04 -2.02 4.50
C ALA A 11 -22.76 -3.53 4.57
N ILE A 12 -23.60 -4.35 3.91
CA ILE A 12 -23.39 -5.81 3.82
C ILE A 12 -22.08 -6.12 3.10
N ALA A 13 -21.81 -5.45 1.97
CA ALA A 13 -20.56 -5.64 1.24
C ALA A 13 -19.33 -5.28 2.08
N MET A 14 -19.36 -4.14 2.78
CA MET A 14 -18.27 -3.72 3.66
C MET A 14 -18.07 -4.68 4.85
N ALA A 15 -19.16 -5.16 5.47
CA ALA A 15 -19.09 -6.15 6.54
C ALA A 15 -18.45 -7.47 6.06
N PHE A 16 -18.81 -7.93 4.87
CA PHE A 16 -18.22 -9.13 4.27
C PHE A 16 -16.72 -8.94 3.98
N LEU A 17 -16.33 -7.80 3.44
CA LEU A 17 -14.91 -7.48 3.20
C LEU A 17 -14.10 -7.39 4.50
N ALA A 18 -14.66 -6.76 5.54
CA ALA A 18 -14.03 -6.69 6.85
C ALA A 18 -13.85 -8.09 7.47
N TRP A 19 -14.88 -8.94 7.36
CA TRP A 19 -14.80 -10.33 7.80
C TRP A 19 -13.75 -11.12 7.01
N LEU A 20 -13.73 -11.02 5.68
CA LEU A 20 -12.75 -11.71 4.84
C LEU A 20 -11.31 -11.26 5.15
N PHE A 21 -11.12 -9.95 5.36
CA PHE A 21 -9.85 -9.38 5.77
C PHE A 21 -9.38 -9.97 7.10
N TRP A 22 -10.26 -9.97 8.11
CA TRP A 22 -9.91 -10.47 9.44
C TRP A 22 -9.80 -12.00 9.49
N SER A 23 -10.57 -12.75 8.70
CA SER A 23 -10.48 -14.21 8.65
C SER A 23 -9.23 -14.68 7.90
N SER A 24 -8.79 -13.94 6.89
CA SER A 24 -7.64 -14.33 6.07
C SER A 24 -6.32 -13.86 6.67
N LEU A 25 -6.27 -12.62 7.18
CA LEU A 25 -5.03 -12.04 7.72
C LEU A 25 -4.98 -12.14 9.25
N GLY A 26 -6.12 -12.07 9.94
CA GLY A 26 -6.23 -12.26 11.40
C GLY A 26 -5.13 -11.57 12.21
N GLN A 27 -4.38 -12.38 12.96
CA GLN A 27 -3.28 -11.92 13.82
C GLN A 27 -2.07 -11.41 13.01
N ASP A 28 -1.90 -11.88 11.78
CA ASP A 28 -0.81 -11.51 10.88
C ASP A 28 -1.13 -10.28 10.03
N ALA A 29 -2.31 -9.66 10.20
CA ALA A 29 -2.73 -8.52 9.40
C ALA A 29 -1.74 -7.35 9.44
N SER A 30 -1.27 -7.02 10.64
CA SER A 30 -0.25 -5.98 10.83
C SER A 30 1.10 -6.39 10.20
N ALA A 31 1.45 -7.68 10.24
CA ALA A 31 2.69 -8.18 9.65
C ALA A 31 2.66 -8.15 8.12
N VAL A 32 1.54 -8.56 7.50
CA VAL A 32 1.34 -8.51 6.04
C VAL A 32 1.34 -7.07 5.53
N LEU A 33 0.57 -6.19 6.17
CA LEU A 33 0.55 -4.77 5.82
C LEU A 33 1.93 -4.13 6.00
N GLY A 34 2.59 -4.40 7.13
CA GLY A 34 3.94 -3.92 7.39
C GLY A 34 4.95 -4.42 6.36
N THR A 35 4.86 -5.68 5.94
CA THR A 35 5.72 -6.26 4.91
C THR A 35 5.49 -5.58 3.56
N LEU A 36 4.23 -5.39 3.16
CA LEU A 36 3.90 -4.65 1.93
C LEU A 36 4.45 -3.23 1.95
N THR A 37 4.29 -2.52 3.08
CA THR A 37 4.86 -1.18 3.27
C THR A 37 6.39 -1.21 3.15
N LEU A 38 7.06 -2.13 3.85
CA LEU A 38 8.52 -2.25 3.81
C LEU A 38 9.04 -2.57 2.40
N VAL A 39 8.40 -3.49 1.68
CA VAL A 39 8.74 -3.84 0.30
C VAL A 39 8.60 -2.61 -0.60
N THR A 40 7.50 -1.86 -0.47
CA THR A 40 7.26 -0.64 -1.24
C THR A 40 8.33 0.41 -0.97
N LEU A 41 8.63 0.65 0.32
CA LEU A 41 9.68 1.58 0.74
C LEU A 41 11.07 1.12 0.25
N ALA A 42 11.36 -0.17 0.25
CA ALA A 42 12.64 -0.70 -0.24
C ALA A 42 12.80 -0.47 -1.74
N ILE A 43 11.74 -0.71 -2.53
CA ILE A 43 11.73 -0.43 -3.97
C ILE A 43 11.95 1.06 -4.21
N ASP A 44 11.22 1.93 -3.51
CA ASP A 44 11.36 3.37 -3.67
C ASP A 44 12.73 3.87 -3.22
N ASN A 45 13.26 3.33 -2.12
CA ASN A 45 14.62 3.64 -1.67
C ASN A 45 15.66 3.26 -2.71
N PHE A 46 15.53 2.10 -3.34
CA PHE A 46 16.42 1.66 -4.41
C PHE A 46 16.34 2.59 -5.63
N ARG A 47 15.12 2.94 -6.07
CA ARG A 47 14.88 3.88 -7.17
C ARG A 47 15.49 5.25 -6.88
N LEU A 48 15.26 5.78 -5.69
CA LEU A 48 15.81 7.07 -5.26
C LEU A 48 17.34 7.04 -5.19
N ARG A 49 17.95 5.99 -4.64
CA ARG A 49 19.41 5.82 -4.63
C ARG A 49 19.99 5.84 -6.05
N ARG A 50 19.32 5.21 -7.01
CA ARG A 50 19.74 5.23 -8.41
C ARG A 50 19.67 6.65 -9.00
N GLN A 51 18.59 7.38 -8.74
CA GLN A 51 18.42 8.76 -9.20
C GLN A 51 19.47 9.70 -8.60
N VAL A 52 19.71 9.60 -7.28
CA VAL A 52 20.72 10.40 -6.58
C VAL A 52 22.11 10.16 -7.18
N LYS A 53 22.49 8.90 -7.43
CA LYS A 53 23.77 8.57 -8.07
C LYS A 53 23.89 9.17 -9.47
N ALA A 54 22.84 9.10 -10.28
CA ALA A 54 22.84 9.69 -11.62
C ALA A 54 22.98 11.21 -11.59
N LEU A 55 22.28 11.89 -10.67
CA LEU A 55 22.38 13.34 -10.49
C LEU A 55 23.78 13.76 -10.01
N GLN A 56 24.39 13.00 -9.11
CA GLN A 56 25.76 13.26 -8.64
C GLN A 56 26.79 13.10 -9.77
N ALA A 57 26.67 12.06 -10.61
CA ALA A 57 27.55 11.87 -11.76
C ALA A 57 27.40 12.99 -12.80
N GLY A 58 26.17 13.42 -13.07
CA GLY A 58 25.91 14.57 -13.95
C GLY A 58 26.43 15.91 -13.40
N LYS A 59 26.45 16.07 -12.07
CA LYS A 59 27.06 17.24 -11.41
C LYS A 59 28.59 17.21 -11.50
N ALA A 60 29.22 16.04 -11.33
CA ALA A 60 30.67 15.87 -11.42
C ALA A 60 31.22 16.11 -12.83
N GLY A 61 30.45 15.81 -13.89
CA GLY A 61 30.85 16.10 -15.27
C GLY A 61 30.64 17.55 -15.73
N ARG A 62 30.04 18.40 -14.88
CA ARG A 62 29.83 19.84 -15.15
C ARG A 62 30.75 20.77 -14.35
N ALA A 63 31.51 20.21 -13.40
CA ALA A 63 32.53 20.92 -12.61
C ALA A 63 33.90 20.71 -13.25
#